data_AF-A0A941T0G0-F1
#
_entry.id   AF-A0A941T0G0-F1
#
_cell.length_a   1.000
_cell.length_b   1.000
_cell.length_c   1.000
_cell.angle_alpha   90.00
_cell.angle_beta   90.00
_cell.angle_gamma   90.00
#
_symmetry.space_group_name_H-M   'P 1'
#
loop_
_entity.id
_entity.type
_entity.pdbx_description
1 polymer ?
#
loop_
_entity_poly.entity_id
_entity_poly.type
_entity_poly.pdbx_seq_one_letter_code
_entity_poly.pdbx_strand_id
1 'polypeptide(L)'
;KEEDLNGRIRRNVMDTRRAVSFMMRSRLLNAEQFEEARQILRDIDSLDSHTTFLFDKINFLMNATVGFININQNKIIKIFSVASVALLPPTLIASIYGMNFQAMPELNWSYGYPFALALMIASVAAPFIYFRRKGWLR
;
A
#
# COMPACT_ATOMS: atom_id res chain seq x y z
N LYS A 1 -18.47 -1.75 -1.77
CA LYS A 1 -19.73 -2.46 -1.44
C LYS A 1 -20.05 -2.33 0.04
N GLU A 2 -19.09 -2.68 0.91
CA GLU A 2 -19.21 -2.47 2.37
C GLU A 2 -19.47 -1.01 2.75
N GLU A 3 -18.68 -0.04 2.25
CA GLU A 3 -18.91 1.40 2.54
C GLU A 3 -20.32 1.89 2.17
N ASP A 4 -20.88 1.46 1.03
CA ASP A 4 -22.22 1.88 0.61
C ASP A 4 -23.30 1.29 1.53
N LEU A 5 -23.18 0.01 1.90
CA LEU A 5 -24.09 -0.65 2.82
C LEU A 5 -24.09 0.08 4.18
N ASN A 6 -22.91 0.40 4.66
CA ASN A 6 -22.68 1.05 5.92
C ASN A 6 -23.20 2.50 5.91
N GLY A 7 -23.00 3.23 4.82
CA GLY A 7 -23.58 4.57 4.61
C GLY A 7 -25.11 4.55 4.60
N ARG A 8 -25.74 3.50 4.06
CA ARG A 8 -27.20 3.31 4.13
C ARG A 8 -27.67 3.03 5.57
N ILE A 9 -26.95 2.20 6.33
CA ILE A 9 -27.28 1.93 7.74
C ILE A 9 -27.29 3.24 8.54
N ARG A 10 -26.23 4.04 8.44
CA ARG A 10 -26.13 5.32 9.16
C ARG A 10 -27.24 6.30 8.76
N ARG A 11 -27.59 6.39 7.47
CA ARG A 11 -28.72 7.21 7.00
C ARG A 11 -30.05 6.75 7.60
N ASN A 12 -30.34 5.45 7.57
CA ASN A 12 -31.56 4.90 8.16
C ASN A 12 -31.67 5.12 9.67
N VAL A 13 -30.56 4.98 10.40
CA VAL A 13 -30.51 5.27 11.85
C VAL A 13 -30.81 6.75 12.10
N MET A 14 -30.20 7.65 11.34
CA MET A 14 -30.42 9.10 11.45
C MET A 14 -31.86 9.50 11.09
N ASP A 15 -32.43 8.92 10.05
CA ASP A 15 -33.80 9.22 9.62
C ASP A 15 -34.83 8.68 10.62
N THR A 16 -34.60 7.47 11.18
CA THR A 16 -35.41 6.94 12.29
C THR A 16 -35.31 7.86 13.52
N ARG A 17 -34.11 8.32 13.88
CA ARG A 17 -33.92 9.25 15.00
C ARG A 17 -34.73 10.53 14.80
N ARG A 18 -34.68 11.09 13.58
CA ARG A 18 -35.42 12.31 13.21
C ARG A 18 -36.92 12.10 13.28
N ALA A 19 -37.43 10.97 12.78
CA ALA A 19 -38.84 10.63 12.82
C ALA A 19 -39.36 10.49 14.26
N VAL A 20 -38.67 9.73 15.11
CA VAL A 20 -39.03 9.57 16.53
C VAL A 20 -38.95 10.91 17.27
N SER A 21 -37.89 11.69 17.04
CA SER A 21 -37.75 13.04 17.60
C SER A 21 -38.84 14.01 17.13
N PHE A 22 -39.35 13.83 15.91
CA PHE A 22 -40.48 14.61 15.40
C PHE A 22 -41.78 14.22 16.09
N MET A 23 -42.05 12.92 16.26
CA MET A 23 -43.22 12.40 16.98
C MET A 23 -43.28 12.88 18.43
N MET A 24 -42.13 12.92 19.12
CA MET A 24 -42.06 13.47 20.48
C MET A 24 -42.32 14.97 20.52
N ARG A 25 -41.89 15.73 19.49
CA ARG A 25 -42.08 17.19 19.42
C ARG A 25 -43.48 17.60 19.00
N SER A 26 -44.16 16.80 18.19
CA SER A 26 -45.53 17.10 17.71
C SER A 26 -46.61 16.97 18.79
N ARG A 27 -46.25 16.51 20.01
CA ARG A 27 -47.15 16.32 21.16
C ARG A 27 -48.37 15.42 20.87
N LEU A 28 -48.23 14.51 19.90
CA LEU A 28 -49.27 13.53 19.55
C LEU A 28 -49.24 12.28 20.43
N LEU A 29 -48.23 12.14 21.30
CA LEU A 29 -47.98 10.94 22.11
C LEU A 29 -48.56 11.07 23.51
N ASN A 30 -49.09 9.97 24.04
CA ASN A 30 -49.46 9.84 25.45
C ASN A 30 -48.20 9.69 26.34
N ALA A 31 -48.35 9.81 27.66
CA ALA A 31 -47.23 9.77 28.61
C ALA A 31 -46.38 8.48 28.52
N GLU A 32 -47.03 7.32 28.36
CA GLU A 32 -46.36 6.02 28.21
C GLU A 32 -45.57 5.95 26.89
N GLN A 33 -46.21 6.31 25.77
CA GLN A 33 -45.58 6.36 24.44
C GLN A 33 -44.41 7.35 24.37
N PHE A 34 -44.46 8.42 25.15
CA PHE A 34 -43.38 9.40 25.23
C PHE A 34 -42.14 8.82 25.92
N GLU A 35 -42.31 8.04 26.99
CA GLU A 35 -41.19 7.34 27.64
C GLU A 35 -40.64 6.20 26.76
N GLU A 36 -41.50 5.45 26.06
CA GLU A 36 -41.07 4.47 25.05
C GLU A 36 -40.24 5.13 23.93
N ALA A 37 -40.73 6.24 23.35
CA ALA A 37 -40.00 6.98 22.33
C ALA A 37 -38.64 7.49 22.83
N ARG A 38 -38.56 7.92 24.11
CA ARG A 38 -37.30 8.30 24.74
C ARG A 38 -36.35 7.12 24.93
N GLN A 39 -36.86 5.92 25.21
CA GLN A 39 -36.06 4.71 25.28
C GLN A 39 -35.52 4.32 23.89
N ILE A 40 -36.37 4.35 22.86
CA ILE A 40 -35.97 4.12 21.46
C ILE A 40 -34.89 5.10 21.03
N LEU A 41 -34.98 6.39 21.38
CA LEU A 41 -33.94 7.37 21.07
C LEU A 41 -32.60 7.03 21.74
N ARG A 42 -32.61 6.56 22.99
CA ARG A 42 -31.39 6.12 23.69
C ARG A 42 -30.77 4.90 23.01
N ASP A 43 -31.60 3.93 22.59
CA ASP A 43 -31.13 2.76 21.87
C ASP A 43 -30.53 3.15 20.52
N ILE A 44 -31.17 4.08 19.78
CA ILE A 44 -30.66 4.63 18.53
C ILE A 44 -29.31 5.33 18.71
N ASP A 45 -29.14 6.15 19.76
CA ASP A 45 -27.86 6.83 20.02
C ASP A 45 -26.75 5.81 20.38
N SER A 46 -27.09 4.72 21.07
CA SER A 46 -26.16 3.62 21.34
C SER A 46 -25.73 2.89 20.05
N LEU A 47 -26.67 2.66 19.12
CA LEU A 47 -26.40 2.06 17.83
C LEU A 47 -25.56 2.99 16.94
N ASP A 48 -25.83 4.29 16.91
CA ASP A 48 -25.03 5.26 16.15
C ASP A 48 -23.57 5.30 16.64
N SER A 49 -23.38 5.27 17.97
CA SER A 49 -22.06 5.19 18.59
C SER A 49 -21.33 3.90 18.21
N HIS A 50 -22.02 2.76 18.28
CA HIS A 50 -21.47 1.45 17.91
C HIS A 50 -21.12 1.37 16.43
N THR A 51 -21.99 1.87 15.56
CA THR A 51 -21.77 1.96 14.12
C THR A 51 -20.55 2.82 13.82
N THR A 52 -20.43 4.00 14.44
CA THR A 52 -19.25 4.89 14.29
C THR A 52 -17.95 4.19 14.70
N PHE A 53 -17.96 3.47 15.83
CA PHE A 53 -16.79 2.70 16.27
C PHE A 53 -16.38 1.61 15.27
N LEU A 54 -17.35 0.87 14.71
CA LEU A 54 -17.06 -0.14 13.68
C LEU A 54 -16.47 0.49 12.42
N PHE A 55 -16.96 1.67 12.01
CA PHE A 55 -16.42 2.42 10.89
C PHE A 55 -14.95 2.79 11.09
N ASP A 56 -14.62 3.37 12.23
CA ASP A 56 -13.24 3.75 12.54
C ASP A 56 -12.31 2.55 12.54
N LYS A 57 -12.79 1.40 13.05
CA LYS A 57 -12.05 0.13 13.02
C LYS A 57 -11.83 -0.40 11.60
N ILE A 58 -12.86 -0.37 10.74
CA ILE A 58 -12.74 -0.77 9.33
C ILE A 58 -11.75 0.13 8.60
N ASN A 59 -11.85 1.44 8.79
CA ASN A 59 -10.93 2.41 8.19
C ASN A 59 -9.50 2.19 8.67
N PHE A 60 -9.30 1.93 9.97
CA PHE A 60 -7.99 1.59 10.52
C PHE A 60 -7.42 0.31 9.89
N LEU A 61 -8.22 -0.76 9.80
CA LEU A 61 -7.79 -2.01 9.15
C LEU A 61 -7.46 -1.78 7.68
N MET A 62 -8.30 -1.07 6.93
CA MET A 62 -8.07 -0.76 5.52
C MET A 62 -6.76 0.00 5.34
N ASN A 63 -6.52 1.05 6.13
CA ASN A 63 -5.28 1.82 6.10
C ASN A 63 -4.07 0.94 6.46
N ALA A 64 -4.20 0.08 7.46
CA ALA A 64 -3.14 -0.87 7.83
C ALA A 64 -2.86 -1.89 6.71
N THR A 65 -3.89 -2.42 6.06
CA THR A 65 -3.76 -3.35 4.93
C THR A 65 -3.10 -2.68 3.73
N VAL A 66 -3.54 -1.46 3.36
CA VAL A 66 -2.90 -0.68 2.30
C VAL A 66 -1.43 -0.40 2.65
N GLY A 67 -1.14 -0.01 3.89
CA GLY A 67 0.22 0.18 4.38
C GLY A 67 1.07 -1.09 4.24
N PHE A 68 0.54 -2.24 4.64
CA PHE A 68 1.21 -3.54 4.50
C PHE A 68 1.45 -3.93 3.05
N ILE A 69 0.47 -3.72 2.16
CA ILE A 69 0.62 -3.93 0.72
C ILE A 69 1.75 -3.05 0.18
N ASN A 70 1.77 -1.77 0.55
CA ASN A 70 2.76 -0.81 0.09
C ASN A 70 4.18 -1.20 0.57
N ILE A 71 4.32 -1.66 1.82
CA ILE A 71 5.59 -2.19 2.35
C ILE A 71 6.07 -3.39 1.54
N ASN A 72 5.18 -4.36 1.26
CA ASN A 72 5.53 -5.54 0.48
C ASN A 72 5.87 -5.19 -0.97
N GLN A 73 5.12 -4.29 -1.59
CA GLN A 73 5.39 -3.79 -2.93
C GLN A 73 6.75 -3.08 -2.99
N ASN A 74 7.07 -2.22 -2.02
CA ASN A 74 8.37 -1.56 -1.92
C ASN A 74 9.51 -2.56 -1.74
N LYS A 75 9.29 -3.64 -0.99
CA LYS A 75 10.28 -4.73 -0.87
C LYS A 75 10.54 -5.40 -2.22
N ILE A 76 9.49 -5.71 -2.98
CA ILE A 76 9.60 -6.29 -4.32
C ILE A 76 10.32 -5.33 -5.27
N ILE A 77 9.91 -4.06 -5.34
CA ILE A 77 10.54 -3.04 -6.19
C ILE A 77 12.03 -2.88 -5.85
N LYS A 78 12.38 -2.86 -4.57
CA LYS A 78 13.77 -2.78 -4.12
C LYS A 78 14.60 -3.95 -4.66
N ILE A 79 14.08 -5.17 -4.63
CA ILE A 79 14.78 -6.35 -5.16
C ILE A 79 14.99 -6.23 -6.66
N PHE A 80 13.95 -5.88 -7.42
CA PHE A 80 14.05 -5.70 -8.87
C PHE A 80 15.03 -4.59 -9.25
N SER A 81 14.98 -3.44 -8.55
CA SER A 81 15.88 -2.32 -8.81
C SER A 81 17.34 -2.72 -8.57
N VAL A 82 17.64 -3.43 -7.48
CA VAL A 82 18.99 -3.95 -7.20
C VAL A 82 19.45 -4.91 -8.30
N ALA A 83 18.58 -5.83 -8.74
CA ALA A 83 18.89 -6.77 -9.81
C ALA A 83 19.17 -6.04 -11.14
N SER A 84 18.34 -5.06 -11.51
CA SER A 84 18.55 -4.25 -12.72
C SER A 84 19.88 -3.49 -12.66
N VAL A 85 20.18 -2.79 -11.57
CA VAL A 85 21.44 -2.05 -11.41
C VAL A 85 22.66 -2.99 -11.46
N ALA A 86 22.54 -4.22 -10.94
CA ALA A 86 23.61 -5.21 -11.02
C ALA A 86 23.82 -5.77 -12.44
N LEU A 87 22.77 -5.88 -13.25
CA LEU A 87 22.81 -6.49 -14.59
C LEU A 87 23.07 -5.48 -15.71
N LEU A 88 22.76 -4.20 -15.53
CA LEU A 88 22.89 -3.15 -16.55
C LEU A 88 24.34 -2.91 -17.02
N PRO A 89 25.35 -2.76 -16.14
CA PRO A 89 26.70 -2.51 -16.63
C PRO A 89 27.41 -3.73 -17.27
N PRO A 90 27.22 -4.98 -16.80
CA PRO A 90 27.68 -6.15 -17.55
C PRO A 90 27.04 -6.28 -18.94
N THR A 91 25.74 -5.98 -19.06
CA THR A 91 25.07 -5.98 -20.37
C THR A 91 25.61 -4.89 -21.28
N LEU A 92 25.89 -3.69 -20.76
CA LEU A 92 26.54 -2.62 -21.53
C LEU A 92 27.93 -3.04 -22.02
N ILE A 93 28.76 -3.63 -21.14
CA ILE A 93 30.10 -4.14 -21.51
C ILE A 93 29.97 -5.21 -22.60
N ALA A 94 29.09 -6.21 -22.40
CA ALA A 94 28.84 -7.26 -23.37
C ALA A 94 28.34 -6.71 -24.72
N SER A 95 27.48 -5.68 -24.70
CA SER A 95 27.03 -4.99 -25.92
C SER A 95 28.18 -4.29 -26.63
N ILE A 96 29.03 -3.54 -25.93
CA ILE A 96 30.19 -2.82 -26.52
C ILE A 96 31.16 -3.81 -27.16
N TYR A 97 31.54 -4.88 -26.46
CA TYR A 97 32.43 -5.92 -27.00
C TYR A 97 31.78 -6.81 -28.07
N GLY A 98 30.45 -6.83 -28.15
CA GLY A 98 29.70 -7.49 -29.23
C GLY A 98 29.58 -6.67 -30.51
N MET A 99 30.03 -5.41 -30.53
CA MET A 99 30.02 -4.57 -31.74
C MET A 99 31.19 -4.92 -32.66
N ASN A 100 30.93 -5.09 -33.96
CA ASN A 100 31.96 -5.42 -34.96
C ASN A 100 32.81 -4.20 -35.39
N PHE A 101 33.49 -3.52 -34.46
CA PHE A 101 34.42 -2.44 -34.82
C PHE A 101 35.79 -2.99 -35.23
N GLN A 102 36.26 -2.58 -36.42
CA GLN A 102 37.52 -3.00 -37.04
C GLN A 102 38.78 -2.45 -36.33
N ALA A 103 38.61 -1.44 -35.47
CA ALA A 103 39.68 -0.80 -34.69
C ALA A 103 39.27 -0.75 -33.20
N MET A 104 39.25 -1.91 -32.54
CA MET A 104 39.23 -1.98 -31.07
C MET A 104 40.68 -2.13 -30.57
N PRO A 105 41.33 -1.08 -30.03
CA PRO A 105 42.72 -1.17 -29.56
C PRO A 105 42.90 -2.21 -28.44
N GLU A 106 41.83 -2.55 -27.73
CA GLU A 106 41.78 -3.55 -26.65
C GLU A 106 41.83 -5.00 -27.17
N LEU A 107 41.50 -5.25 -28.45
CA LEU A 107 41.47 -6.58 -29.06
C LEU A 107 42.87 -7.07 -29.48
N ASN A 108 43.79 -6.14 -29.74
CA ASN A 108 45.21 -6.44 -30.00
C ASN A 108 45.98 -6.82 -28.71
N TRP A 109 45.34 -6.69 -27.54
CA TRP A 109 45.90 -7.11 -26.27
C TRP A 109 45.50 -8.56 -26.00
N SER A 110 46.48 -9.45 -25.84
CA SER A 110 46.26 -10.88 -25.54
C SER A 110 45.42 -11.13 -24.27
N TYR A 111 45.27 -10.11 -23.40
CA TYR A 111 44.49 -10.17 -22.16
C TYR A 111 43.18 -9.35 -22.20
N GLY A 112 42.81 -8.73 -23.33
CA GLY A 112 41.61 -7.90 -23.44
C GLY A 112 40.32 -8.66 -23.12
N TYR A 113 40.19 -9.90 -23.60
CA TYR A 113 39.01 -10.75 -23.31
C TYR A 113 38.91 -11.17 -21.83
N PRO A 114 39.98 -11.69 -21.18
CA PRO A 114 40.00 -11.90 -19.73
C PRO A 114 39.70 -10.63 -18.91
N PHE A 115 40.21 -9.48 -19.35
CA PHE A 115 39.98 -8.20 -18.68
C PHE A 115 38.53 -7.74 -18.75
N ALA A 116 37.89 -7.86 -19.92
CA ALA A 116 36.45 -7.59 -20.09
C ALA A 116 35.59 -8.51 -19.21
N LEU A 117 35.96 -9.78 -19.11
CA LEU A 117 35.28 -10.74 -18.22
C LEU A 117 35.43 -10.35 -16.75
N ALA A 118 36.64 -9.95 -16.34
CA ALA A 118 36.91 -9.46 -14.99
C ALA A 118 36.12 -8.17 -14.68
N LEU A 119 36.01 -7.25 -15.64
CA LEU A 119 35.19 -6.04 -15.52
C LEU A 119 33.70 -6.35 -15.38
N MET A 120 33.16 -7.30 -16.13
CA MET A 120 31.76 -7.74 -15.98
C MET A 120 31.50 -8.32 -14.58
N ILE A 121 32.40 -9.17 -14.08
CA ILE A 121 32.28 -9.76 -12.74
C ILE A 121 32.42 -8.67 -11.66
N ALA A 122 33.38 -7.77 -11.79
CA ALA A 122 33.58 -6.64 -10.89
C ALA A 122 32.35 -5.72 -10.86
N SER A 123 31.70 -5.55 -12.00
CA SER A 123 30.49 -4.74 -12.12
C SER A 123 29.26 -5.34 -11.47
N VAL A 124 29.16 -6.67 -11.34
CA VAL A 124 28.10 -7.31 -10.54
C VAL A 124 28.46 -7.24 -9.04
N ALA A 125 29.74 -7.40 -8.72
CA ALA A 125 30.24 -7.39 -7.35
C ALA A 125 30.16 -5.99 -6.70
N ALA A 126 30.38 -4.91 -7.45
CA ALA A 126 30.40 -3.55 -6.91
C ALA A 126 29.03 -3.10 -6.34
N PRO A 127 27.89 -3.23 -7.06
CA PRO A 127 26.57 -3.00 -6.50
C PRO A 127 26.27 -3.94 -5.33
N PHE A 128 26.63 -5.22 -5.43
CA PHE A 128 26.39 -6.19 -4.36
C PHE A 128 27.09 -5.79 -3.05
N ILE A 129 28.35 -5.39 -3.10
CA ILE A 129 29.12 -4.92 -1.95
C ILE A 129 28.56 -3.60 -1.42
N TYR A 130 28.19 -2.67 -2.31
CA TYR A 130 27.60 -1.39 -1.94
C TYR A 130 26.26 -1.57 -1.21
N PHE A 131 25.33 -2.37 -1.75
CA PHE A 131 24.03 -2.65 -1.14
C PHE A 131 24.16 -3.43 0.17
N ARG A 132 25.15 -4.33 0.28
CA ARG A 132 25.46 -5.06 1.52
C ARG A 132 25.99 -4.13 2.61
N ARG A 133 26.87 -3.19 2.29
CA ARG A 133 27.38 -2.17 3.24
C ARG A 133 26.30 -1.20 3.70
N LYS A 134 25.35 -0.85 2.83
CA LYS A 134 24.26 0.07 3.16
C LYS A 134 23.12 -0.57 3.97
N GLY A 135 23.20 -1.86 4.28
CA GLY A 135 22.18 -2.58 5.06
C GLY A 135 20.86 -2.80 4.30
N TRP A 136 20.84 -2.64 2.97
CA TRP A 136 19.61 -2.74 2.17
C TRP A 136 19.14 -4.19 1.91
N LEU A 137 20.02 -5.17 2.17
CA LEU A 137 19.81 -6.61 1.95
C LEU A 137 19.58 -7.40 3.26
N ARG A 138 19.21 -6.72 4.35
CA ARG A 138 18.64 -7.38 5.55
C ARG A 138 17.12 -7.28 5.52
#